data_AF-A0A5B0Q7G9-F1
#
_entry.id   AF-A0A5B0Q7G9-F1
#
_cell.length_a   1.000
_cell.length_b   1.000
_cell.length_c   1.000
_cell.angle_alpha   90.00
_cell.angle_beta   90.00
_cell.angle_gamma   90.00
#
_symmetry.space_group_name_H-M   'P 1'
#
loop_
_entity.id
_entity.type
_entity.pdbx_description
1 polymer ?
#
loop_
_entity_poly.entity_id
_entity_poly.type
_entity_poly.pdbx_seq_one_letter_code
_entity_poly.pdbx_strand_id
1 'polypeptide(L)'
;MKSFRVSNILGRMFKNFADIPFESNRDLMETNGIPSFASAEFNDSLSKLDCAPHITFTSNGFFNPPHFDKGDASEYAFALFVPTNSSDGTLADPSSGYNVSGGRFVFPDYRFYIDFKQKGIVKLLWPAKNVKHCTLPAVEPKGFRRMAMSLQITKKALNTCRDIKNGSSPV
;
A
#
# COMPACT_ATOMS: atom_id res chain seq x y z
N MET A 1 21.68 -2.29 0.82
CA MET A 1 20.63 -3.30 0.57
C MET A 1 19.33 -2.57 0.19
N LYS A 2 18.74 -2.85 -0.99
CA LYS A 2 17.73 -1.98 -1.65
C LYS A 2 16.39 -1.91 -0.90
N SER A 3 15.99 -2.96 -0.18
CA SER A 3 14.74 -3.07 0.58
C SER A 3 14.62 -2.04 1.70
N PHE A 4 15.68 -1.83 2.50
CA PHE A 4 15.70 -0.81 3.55
C PHE A 4 15.50 0.61 3.02
N ARG A 5 16.05 0.90 1.84
CA ARG A 5 15.83 2.21 1.19
C ARG A 5 14.36 2.39 0.81
N VAL A 6 13.72 1.35 0.28
CA VAL A 6 12.28 1.36 -0.04
C VAL A 6 11.44 1.55 1.22
N SER A 7 11.70 0.77 2.28
CA SER A 7 10.99 0.92 3.57
C SER A 7 11.11 2.34 4.13
N ASN A 8 12.32 2.91 4.15
CA ASN A 8 12.52 4.28 4.62
C ASN A 8 11.78 5.33 3.79
N ILE A 9 11.71 5.16 2.46
CA ILE A 9 10.98 6.09 1.59
C ILE A 9 9.47 6.00 1.86
N LEU A 10 8.91 4.78 1.84
CA LEU A 10 7.48 4.58 1.98
C LEU A 10 7.00 4.88 3.39
N GLY A 11 7.73 4.44 4.40
CA GLY A 11 7.46 4.74 5.80
C GLY A 11 7.50 6.24 6.09
N ARG A 12 8.48 6.97 5.54
CA ARG A 12 8.51 8.44 5.67
C ARG A 12 7.33 9.10 4.96
N MET A 13 6.95 8.62 3.77
CA MET A 13 5.78 9.15 3.06
C MET A 13 4.49 8.92 3.86
N PHE A 14 4.33 7.73 4.44
CA PHE A 14 3.16 7.39 5.24
C PHE A 14 3.15 8.21 6.54
N LYS A 15 4.23 8.19 7.33
CA LYS A 15 4.34 8.96 8.57
C LYS A 15 4.07 10.45 8.38
N ASN A 16 4.65 11.07 7.35
CA ASN A 16 4.45 12.49 7.10
C ASN A 16 3.03 12.82 6.60
N PHE A 17 2.33 11.84 6.01
CA PHE A 17 0.98 12.04 5.49
C PHE A 17 -0.09 11.78 6.56
N ALA A 18 0.12 10.77 7.40
CA ALA A 18 -0.80 10.35 8.45
C ALA A 18 -0.02 9.62 9.56
N ASP A 19 0.47 10.38 10.53
CA ASP A 19 1.31 9.89 11.63
C ASP A 19 0.56 8.92 12.55
N ILE A 20 -0.67 9.23 12.95
CA ILE A 20 -1.47 8.37 13.85
C ILE A 20 -1.71 6.98 13.24
N PRO A 21 -2.22 6.84 11.99
CA PRO A 21 -2.34 5.53 11.34
C PRO A 21 -1.00 4.82 11.12
N PHE A 22 0.07 5.57 10.84
CA PHE A 22 1.41 5.00 10.71
C PHE A 22 1.87 4.38 12.04
N GLU A 23 1.79 5.11 13.16
CA GLU A 23 2.19 4.60 14.48
C GLU A 23 1.29 3.43 14.91
N SER A 24 -0.01 3.48 14.61
CA SER A 24 -0.91 2.34 14.86
C SER A 24 -0.48 1.06 14.13
N ASN A 25 0.00 1.16 12.89
CA ASN A 25 0.57 0.02 12.18
C ASN A 25 1.87 -0.46 12.84
N ARG A 26 2.73 0.46 13.28
CA ARG A 26 3.97 0.11 13.99
C ARG A 26 3.70 -0.61 15.31
N ASP A 27 2.80 -0.09 16.13
CA ASP A 27 2.41 -0.70 17.39
C ASP A 27 1.89 -2.13 17.19
N LEU A 28 1.09 -2.33 16.13
CA LEU A 28 0.59 -3.65 15.76
C LEU A 28 1.74 -4.59 15.39
N MET A 29 2.76 -4.10 14.68
CA MET A 29 3.92 -4.90 14.31
C MET A 29 4.80 -5.23 15.52
N GLU A 30 5.15 -4.24 16.34
CA GLU A 30 6.02 -4.42 17.51
C GLU A 30 5.39 -5.38 18.54
N THR A 31 4.10 -5.17 18.84
CA THR A 31 3.36 -5.99 19.79
C THR A 31 3.35 -7.47 19.37
N ASN A 32 3.27 -7.74 18.07
CA ASN A 32 3.11 -9.10 17.54
C ASN A 32 4.40 -9.68 16.91
N GLY A 33 5.54 -9.00 17.03
CA GLY A 33 6.81 -9.47 16.47
C GLY A 33 6.80 -9.55 14.94
N ILE A 34 6.00 -8.73 14.28
CA ILE A 34 5.89 -8.73 12.81
C ILE A 34 7.11 -7.99 12.24
N PRO A 35 7.95 -8.63 11.42
CA PRO A 35 9.10 -7.98 10.82
C PRO A 35 8.70 -7.00 9.71
N SER A 36 9.60 -6.10 9.35
CA SER A 36 9.44 -5.26 8.15
C SER A 36 9.51 -6.12 6.89
N PHE A 37 8.87 -5.68 5.81
CA PHE A 37 9.14 -6.29 4.48
C PHE A 37 10.62 -6.16 4.06
N ALA A 38 11.39 -5.28 4.71
CA ALA A 38 12.80 -5.11 4.47
C ALA A 38 13.72 -6.02 5.30
N SER A 39 13.16 -6.67 6.33
CA SER A 39 13.88 -7.61 7.21
C SER A 39 14.25 -8.89 6.48
N ALA A 40 15.36 -9.51 6.89
CA ALA A 40 15.78 -10.80 6.37
C ALA A 40 15.28 -11.96 7.23
N GLU A 41 15.06 -11.71 8.52
CA GLU A 41 14.67 -12.72 9.50
C GLU A 41 13.35 -12.36 10.20
N PHE A 42 12.70 -13.40 10.75
CA PHE A 42 11.59 -13.19 11.68
C PHE A 42 12.12 -12.60 12.99
N ASN A 43 11.32 -11.76 13.65
CA ASN A 43 11.67 -11.07 14.89
C ASN A 43 12.80 -10.02 14.80
N ASP A 44 13.26 -9.66 13.60
CA ASP A 44 14.11 -8.49 13.41
C ASP A 44 13.46 -7.24 14.02
N SER A 45 14.23 -6.46 14.77
CA SER A 45 13.74 -5.21 15.36
C SER A 45 13.35 -4.21 14.28
N LEU A 46 12.20 -3.56 14.44
CA LEU A 46 11.76 -2.52 13.51
C LEU A 46 12.65 -1.28 13.60
N SER A 47 13.01 -0.74 12.44
CA SER A 47 13.56 0.60 12.32
C SER A 47 12.46 1.66 12.50
N LYS A 48 12.86 2.91 12.67
CA LYS A 48 11.95 4.05 12.94
C LYS A 48 10.85 4.27 11.89
N LEU A 49 11.01 3.73 10.68
CA LEU A 49 10.12 3.94 9.55
C LEU A 49 9.44 2.66 9.04
N ASP A 50 9.72 1.50 9.65
CA ASP A 50 9.08 0.26 9.25
C ASP A 50 7.63 0.21 9.73
N CYS A 51 6.68 -0.02 8.82
CA CYS A 51 5.24 0.07 9.09
C CYS A 51 4.37 -0.95 8.33
N ALA A 52 4.98 -1.88 7.60
CA ALA A 52 4.28 -3.00 6.99
C ALA A 52 5.21 -4.22 6.80
N PRO A 53 4.68 -5.46 6.87
CA PRO A 53 5.42 -6.69 6.58
C PRO A 53 5.47 -7.05 5.09
N HIS A 54 4.71 -6.36 4.24
CA HIS A 54 4.70 -6.59 2.80
C HIS A 54 4.35 -5.30 2.03
N ILE A 55 4.56 -5.34 0.71
CA ILE A 55 4.10 -4.31 -0.23
C ILE A 55 3.31 -5.01 -1.33
N THR A 56 2.14 -4.48 -1.66
CA THR A 56 1.37 -4.91 -2.82
C THR A 56 1.63 -3.96 -3.98
N PHE A 57 1.76 -4.48 -5.20
CA PHE A 57 1.87 -3.69 -6.43
C PHE A 57 0.79 -4.10 -7.42
N THR A 58 0.13 -3.13 -8.03
CA THR A 58 -0.79 -3.36 -9.15
C THR A 58 -0.40 -2.46 -10.32
N SER A 59 -0.52 -2.96 -11.53
CA SER A 59 -0.16 -2.26 -12.77
C SER A 59 -0.97 -2.84 -13.93
N ASN A 60 -0.70 -2.39 -15.16
CA ASN A 60 -1.35 -2.85 -16.38
C ASN A 60 -2.87 -2.68 -16.36
N GLY A 61 -3.34 -1.51 -15.94
CA GLY A 61 -4.77 -1.16 -15.94
C GLY A 61 -5.61 -1.97 -14.95
N PHE A 62 -4.98 -2.47 -13.87
CA PHE A 62 -5.67 -3.21 -12.82
C PHE A 62 -6.96 -2.50 -12.35
N PHE A 63 -8.01 -3.29 -12.19
CA PHE A 63 -9.29 -2.87 -11.63
C PHE A 63 -9.91 -4.04 -10.86
N ASN A 64 -10.84 -3.74 -9.97
CA ASN A 64 -11.46 -4.75 -9.12
C ASN A 64 -12.90 -4.38 -8.75
N PRO A 65 -13.76 -5.36 -8.43
CA PRO A 65 -15.11 -5.08 -7.96
C PRO A 65 -15.10 -4.42 -6.56
N PRO A 66 -16.19 -3.75 -6.15
CA PRO A 66 -16.37 -3.26 -4.78
C PRO A 66 -16.18 -4.35 -3.72
N HIS A 67 -15.33 -4.09 -2.72
CA HIS A 67 -15.01 -5.04 -1.65
C HIS A 67 -14.61 -4.31 -0.35
N PHE A 68 -14.43 -5.10 0.71
CA PHE A 68 -13.81 -4.72 1.97
C PHE A 68 -12.61 -5.62 2.21
N ASP A 69 -11.54 -5.09 2.78
CA ASP A 69 -10.36 -5.89 3.12
C ASP A 69 -10.51 -6.54 4.49
N LYS A 70 -11.51 -7.42 4.64
CA LYS A 70 -11.81 -8.09 5.93
C LYS A 70 -10.66 -8.98 6.45
N GLY A 71 -9.69 -9.30 5.58
CA GLY A 71 -8.47 -10.02 5.91
C GLY A 71 -7.40 -9.16 6.60
N ASP A 72 -7.57 -7.84 6.65
CA ASP A 72 -6.61 -6.94 7.28
C ASP A 72 -6.77 -6.89 8.80
N ALA A 73 -5.64 -6.72 9.48
CA ALA A 73 -5.55 -6.41 10.89
C ALA A 73 -5.39 -4.90 11.10
N SER A 74 -4.55 -4.23 10.29
CA SER A 74 -4.42 -2.77 10.30
C SER A 74 -5.77 -2.09 10.04
N GLU A 75 -6.03 -0.97 10.72
CA GLU A 75 -7.28 -0.22 10.52
C GLU A 75 -7.30 0.49 9.17
N TYR A 76 -6.18 1.12 8.82
CA TYR A 76 -6.01 1.88 7.60
C TYR A 76 -5.04 1.18 6.63
N ALA A 77 -5.33 1.29 5.35
CA ALA A 77 -4.40 1.01 4.27
C ALA A 77 -3.85 2.32 3.73
N PHE A 78 -2.54 2.38 3.49
CA PHE A 78 -1.87 3.49 2.80
C PHE A 78 -1.55 3.07 1.38
N ALA A 79 -1.95 3.86 0.39
CA ALA A 79 -1.63 3.60 -1.01
C ALA A 79 -0.97 4.80 -1.71
N LEU A 80 -0.18 4.45 -2.71
CA LEU A 80 0.38 5.37 -3.70
C LEU A 80 -0.16 5.01 -5.07
N PHE A 81 -0.57 6.00 -5.85
CA PHE A 81 -0.84 5.88 -7.27
C PHE A 81 0.20 6.71 -8.01
N VAL A 82 1.00 6.05 -8.85
CA VAL A 82 2.25 6.57 -9.39
C VAL A 82 2.21 6.49 -10.92
N PRO A 83 2.29 7.63 -11.61
CA PRO A 83 2.57 7.69 -13.05
C PRO A 83 3.92 7.03 -13.37
N THR A 84 3.93 6.04 -14.27
CA THR A 84 5.16 5.35 -14.66
C THR A 84 5.27 5.10 -16.15
N ASN A 85 6.50 5.00 -16.66
CA ASN A 85 6.80 4.49 -17.98
C ASN A 85 6.57 2.97 -18.02
N SER A 86 5.88 2.49 -19.06
CA SER A 86 5.54 1.07 -19.17
C SER A 86 6.73 0.17 -19.44
N SER A 87 7.84 0.72 -19.96
CA SER A 87 9.05 -0.03 -20.33
C SER A 87 9.89 -0.46 -19.14
N ASP A 88 10.01 0.41 -18.12
CA ASP A 88 10.98 0.24 -17.04
C ASP A 88 10.45 0.62 -15.64
N GLY A 89 9.21 1.14 -15.56
CA GLY A 89 8.60 1.56 -14.31
C GLY A 89 9.18 2.85 -13.72
N THR A 90 10.02 3.58 -14.45
CA THR A 90 10.49 4.91 -14.04
C THR A 90 9.33 5.89 -13.93
N LEU A 91 9.49 6.93 -13.11
CA LEU A 91 8.46 7.96 -12.97
C LEU A 91 8.21 8.64 -14.31
N ALA A 92 6.93 8.80 -14.64
CA ALA A 92 6.48 9.59 -15.79
C ALA A 92 5.77 10.85 -15.28
N ASP A 93 5.71 11.87 -16.11
CA ASP A 93 5.02 13.11 -15.77
C ASP A 93 4.47 13.78 -17.05
N PRO A 94 3.65 14.84 -16.95
CA PRO A 94 3.09 15.49 -18.14
C PRO A 94 4.14 15.95 -19.16
N SER A 95 5.34 16.34 -18.74
CA SER A 95 6.43 16.73 -19.63
C SER A 95 6.98 15.57 -20.45
N SER A 96 6.87 14.33 -19.95
CA SER A 96 7.20 13.11 -20.70
C SER A 96 6.06 12.62 -21.58
N GLY A 97 4.89 13.27 -21.57
CA GLY A 97 3.69 12.88 -22.31
C GLY A 97 2.70 12.01 -21.53
N TYR A 98 2.87 11.85 -20.21
CA TYR A 98 1.97 11.05 -19.39
C TYR A 98 0.52 11.54 -19.43
N ASN A 99 -0.39 10.68 -19.88
CA ASN A 99 -1.79 11.03 -20.12
C ASN A 99 -2.80 9.94 -19.74
N VAL A 100 -2.43 8.98 -18.87
CA VAL A 100 -3.37 7.94 -18.37
C VAL A 100 -4.62 8.59 -17.77
N SER A 101 -5.81 8.09 -18.16
CA SER A 101 -7.11 8.60 -17.71
C SER A 101 -7.99 7.48 -17.13
N GLY A 102 -9.09 7.85 -16.48
CA GLY A 102 -9.91 6.88 -15.73
C GLY A 102 -9.17 6.31 -14.52
N GLY A 103 -9.47 5.06 -14.16
CA GLY A 103 -8.80 4.39 -13.04
C GLY A 103 -9.25 4.88 -11.68
N ARG A 104 -10.47 5.45 -11.57
CA ARG A 104 -10.96 6.14 -10.36
C ARG A 104 -10.99 5.18 -9.17
N PHE A 105 -10.59 5.67 -8.01
CA PHE A 105 -10.75 4.93 -6.75
C PHE A 105 -12.06 5.35 -6.10
N VAL A 106 -12.99 4.43 -5.95
CA VAL A 106 -14.40 4.72 -5.63
C VAL A 106 -14.73 4.24 -4.23
N PHE A 107 -15.50 5.06 -3.51
CA PHE A 107 -16.12 4.74 -2.23
C PHE A 107 -17.63 4.65 -2.45
N PRO A 108 -18.15 3.52 -2.97
CA PRO A 108 -19.51 3.42 -3.51
C PRO A 108 -20.59 3.73 -2.47
N ASP A 109 -20.43 3.28 -1.23
CA ASP A 109 -21.41 3.51 -0.16
C ASP A 109 -21.52 5.01 0.20
N TYR A 110 -20.48 5.80 -0.08
CA TYR A 110 -20.42 7.25 0.15
C TYR A 110 -20.64 8.07 -1.13
N ARG A 111 -20.83 7.43 -2.28
CA ARG A 111 -21.12 8.06 -3.58
C ARG A 111 -20.08 9.09 -4.02
N PHE A 112 -18.81 8.89 -3.68
CA PHE A 112 -17.70 9.71 -4.19
C PHE A 112 -16.53 8.86 -4.70
N TYR A 113 -15.64 9.49 -5.44
CA TYR A 113 -14.43 8.87 -5.96
C TYR A 113 -13.27 9.84 -6.04
N ILE A 114 -12.06 9.30 -6.14
CA ILE A 114 -10.83 10.02 -6.42
C ILE A 114 -10.57 9.94 -7.94
N ASP A 115 -10.64 11.09 -8.61
CA ASP A 115 -10.66 11.18 -10.08
C ASP A 115 -9.27 11.13 -10.75
N PHE A 116 -8.18 11.04 -9.98
CA PHE A 116 -6.79 11.07 -10.48
C PHE A 116 -6.55 12.11 -11.60
N LYS A 117 -7.23 13.26 -11.55
CA LYS A 117 -7.07 14.33 -12.55
C LYS A 117 -5.65 14.86 -12.55
N GLN A 118 -5.07 14.98 -11.35
CA GLN A 118 -3.65 15.29 -11.18
C GLN A 118 -2.79 14.18 -11.77
N LYS A 119 -1.86 14.57 -12.64
CA LYS A 119 -0.95 13.67 -13.37
C LYS A 119 0.35 13.40 -12.59
N GLY A 120 0.26 13.42 -11.27
CA GLY A 120 1.37 13.21 -10.34
C GLY A 120 1.10 12.04 -9.39
N ILE A 121 1.94 11.92 -8.38
CA ILE A 121 1.80 10.89 -7.33
C ILE A 121 0.62 11.25 -6.42
N VAL A 122 -0.31 10.31 -6.24
CA VAL A 122 -1.43 10.45 -5.30
C VAL A 122 -1.20 9.53 -4.11
N LYS A 123 -1.26 10.11 -2.90
CA LYS A 123 -1.28 9.37 -1.63
C LYS A 123 -2.73 9.21 -1.20
N LEU A 124 -3.11 8.01 -0.78
CA LEU A 124 -4.45 7.73 -0.27
C LEU A 124 -4.34 6.95 1.03
N LEU A 125 -5.18 7.30 2.00
CA LEU A 125 -5.38 6.56 3.23
C LEU A 125 -6.87 6.33 3.41
N TRP A 126 -7.28 5.10 3.72
CA TRP A 126 -8.67 4.79 4.00
C TRP A 126 -8.78 3.59 4.95
N PRO A 127 -9.87 3.50 5.73
CA PRO A 127 -10.11 2.36 6.62
C PRO A 127 -10.62 1.15 5.82
N ALA A 128 -9.71 0.45 5.14
CA ALA A 128 -10.01 -0.56 4.11
C ALA A 128 -10.90 -1.72 4.58
N LYS A 129 -10.84 -2.07 5.87
CA LYS A 129 -11.72 -3.09 6.50
C LYS A 129 -13.17 -2.62 6.61
N ASN A 130 -13.38 -1.33 6.81
CA ASN A 130 -14.66 -0.76 7.24
C ASN A 130 -15.34 0.09 6.17
N VAL A 131 -14.61 0.46 5.12
CA VAL A 131 -15.13 1.24 4.00
C VAL A 131 -15.02 0.44 2.72
N LYS A 132 -16.17 0.18 2.09
CA LYS A 132 -16.24 -0.48 0.78
C LYS A 132 -15.55 0.39 -0.25
N HIS A 133 -14.72 -0.22 -1.08
CA HIS A 133 -13.96 0.49 -2.09
C HIS A 133 -13.70 -0.36 -3.34
N CYS A 134 -13.35 0.29 -4.44
CA CYS A 134 -12.87 -0.37 -5.66
C CYS A 134 -12.06 0.58 -6.55
N THR A 135 -11.39 0.00 -7.53
CA THR A 135 -10.76 0.72 -8.64
C THR A 135 -11.55 0.45 -9.93
N LEU A 136 -11.96 1.51 -10.63
CA LEU A 136 -12.58 1.40 -11.96
C LEU A 136 -11.53 1.19 -13.05
N PRO A 137 -11.91 0.71 -14.25
CA PRO A 137 -10.99 0.60 -15.38
C PRO A 137 -10.33 1.93 -15.75
N ALA A 138 -9.06 1.85 -16.17
CA ALA A 138 -8.28 2.96 -16.68
C ALA A 138 -8.08 2.83 -18.20
N VAL A 139 -7.83 3.97 -18.85
CA VAL A 139 -7.31 4.02 -20.22
C VAL A 139 -5.84 4.38 -20.13
N GLU A 140 -4.97 3.43 -20.46
CA GLU A 140 -3.52 3.56 -20.43
C GLU A 140 -2.95 3.66 -21.85
N PRO A 141 -2.50 4.84 -22.29
CA PRO A 141 -1.88 5.00 -23.58
C PRO A 141 -0.54 4.26 -23.67
N LYS A 142 -0.13 3.93 -24.91
CA LYS A 142 1.15 3.24 -25.16
C LYS A 142 2.30 4.01 -24.52
N GLY A 143 3.14 3.30 -23.75
CA GLY A 143 4.29 3.89 -23.08
C GLY A 143 4.05 4.28 -21.63
N PHE A 144 2.80 4.35 -21.15
CA PHE A 144 2.49 4.83 -19.80
C PHE A 144 1.59 3.88 -19.01
N ARG A 145 1.78 3.86 -17.70
CA ARG A 145 0.96 3.11 -16.73
C ARG A 145 0.65 3.97 -15.51
N ARG A 146 -0.41 3.65 -14.77
CA ARG A 146 -0.57 4.11 -13.39
C ARG A 146 -0.41 2.94 -12.45
N MET A 147 0.80 2.76 -11.95
CA MET A 147 1.09 1.74 -10.95
C MET A 147 0.50 2.17 -9.61
N ALA A 148 -0.10 1.25 -8.87
CA ALA A 148 -0.50 1.49 -7.49
C ALA A 148 0.27 0.57 -6.53
N MET A 149 0.62 1.10 -5.36
CA MET A 149 1.21 0.34 -4.26
C MET A 149 0.37 0.52 -3.01
N SER A 150 0.27 -0.52 -2.18
CA SER A 150 -0.34 -0.38 -0.86
C SER A 150 0.48 -1.02 0.27
N LEU A 151 0.35 -0.43 1.46
CA LEU A 151 0.87 -0.88 2.73
C LEU A 151 -0.32 -1.15 3.66
N GLN A 152 -0.46 -2.40 4.08
CA GLN A 152 -1.38 -2.84 5.12
C GLN A 152 -0.75 -4.01 5.90
N ILE A 153 -1.39 -4.42 7.00
CA ILE A 153 -0.98 -5.57 7.80
C ILE A 153 -2.13 -6.57 7.77
N THR A 154 -1.89 -7.78 7.25
CA THR A 154 -2.92 -8.83 7.20
C THR A 154 -3.05 -9.55 8.54
N LYS A 155 -4.25 -10.05 8.85
CA LYS A 155 -4.49 -10.95 9.99
C LYS A 155 -3.59 -12.18 9.94
N LYS A 156 -3.32 -12.70 8.74
CA LYS A 156 -2.44 -13.85 8.56
C LYS A 156 -1.01 -13.53 9.01
N ALA A 157 -0.42 -12.43 8.53
CA ALA A 157 0.92 -12.03 8.95
C ALA A 157 0.99 -11.80 10.47
N LEU A 158 -0.02 -11.13 11.02
CA LEU A 158 -0.11 -10.88 12.46
C LEU A 158 -0.18 -12.19 13.28
N ASN A 159 -1.07 -13.11 12.93
CA ASN A 159 -1.24 -14.36 13.67
C ASN A 159 0.01 -15.22 13.56
N THR A 160 0.55 -15.42 12.35
CA THR A 160 1.75 -16.23 12.14
C THR A 160 2.96 -15.70 12.91
N CYS A 161 3.21 -14.38 12.88
CA CYS A 161 4.35 -13.81 13.62
C CYS A 161 4.14 -13.88 15.14
N ARG A 162 2.90 -13.68 15.62
CA ARG A 162 2.56 -13.85 17.03
C ARG A 162 2.81 -15.29 17.50
N ASP A 163 2.41 -16.27 16.72
CA ASP A 163 2.58 -17.68 17.04
C ASP A 163 4.07 -18.06 17.09
N ILE A 164 4.87 -17.59 16.13
CA ILE A 164 6.32 -17.73 16.13
C ILE A 164 6.93 -17.08 17.37
N LYS A 165 6.55 -15.84 17.69
CA LYS A 165 7.03 -15.09 18.87
C LYS A 165 6.71 -15.81 20.18
N ASN A 166 5.57 -16.49 20.26
CA ASN A 166 5.12 -17.21 21.45
C ASN A 166 5.59 -18.68 21.49
N GLY A 167 6.40 -19.14 20.53
CA GLY A 167 6.84 -20.54 20.45
C GLY A 167 5.71 -21.54 20.17
N SER A 168 4.60 -21.05 19.59
CA SER A 168 3.35 -21.80 19.35
C SER A 168 3.14 -22.06 17.87
N SER A 169 4.19 -22.48 17.13
CA SER A 169 4.09 -22.70 15.68
C SER A 169 2.92 -23.62 15.32
N PRO A 170 2.06 -23.23 14.35
CA PRO A 170 1.17 -24.18 13.72
C PRO A 170 2.04 -25.11 12.87
N VAL A 171 2.07 -26.38 13.26
CA VAL A 171 2.50 -27.48 12.38
C VAL A 171 1.49 -27.61 11.25
#